data_AF-A0A9X1WGS7-F1
#
_entry.id   AF-A0A9X1WGS7-F1
#
_cell.length_a   1.000
_cell.length_b   1.000
_cell.length_c   1.000
_cell.angle_alpha   90.00
_cell.angle_beta   90.00
_cell.angle_gamma   90.00
#
_symmetry.space_group_name_H-M   'P 1'
#
loop_
_entity.id
_entity.type
_entity.pdbx_description
1 polymer ?
#
loop_
_entity_poly.entity_id
_entity_poly.type
_entity_poly.pdbx_seq_one_letter_code
_entity_poly.pdbx_strand_id
1 'polypeptide(L)'
;MTTARQISEVLEGCSILLPVDRRSGEFASALHRHGATTTIAPPLTITSHFDDAELLDETHQLLGNPPDIVVVTTGVGFRGWMDAAEQDGIQEQLIESLRHTQILVRGPKARGAVQQAGLDIDWVAETETSSEITDYLLAEGVRGRRVVIQHHGEGDEHMERTLIVAGAEVHGLTVYRWGAPPDPDLVGRTTGMVAAGNVDAVLFTSAPGARAWLRIAERLGTLPAILQMADKRTLFGAVGPITASPLVSRGIEPAVPERYRLGALVRETVHRMAGPDTATATAFGPLHVRTGGALLDGKFFPLGRASSDVLRILAARPGHVLSRTEIAEELSSGVVGGRADGWAEEQTTERAVEVTVARVRGALESPDLIQTVYKRGYRLALPMQ
;
A
#
# COMPACT_ATOMS: atom_id res chain seq x y z
N MET A 1 9.68 -29.38 -17.60
CA MET A 1 8.93 -28.27 -17.00
C MET A 1 8.72 -28.62 -15.54
N THR A 2 9.64 -28.14 -14.70
CA THR A 2 9.72 -28.53 -13.29
C THR A 2 8.67 -27.74 -12.53
N THR A 3 7.58 -28.40 -12.13
CA THR A 3 6.55 -27.86 -11.25
C THR A 3 7.26 -27.42 -9.97
N ALA A 4 7.47 -26.11 -9.82
CA ALA A 4 8.01 -25.56 -8.58
C ALA A 4 7.08 -26.02 -7.45
N ARG A 5 7.64 -26.75 -6.48
CA ARG A 5 6.92 -27.34 -5.35
C ARG A 5 6.10 -26.24 -4.67
N GLN A 6 4.78 -26.27 -4.84
CA GLN A 6 3.85 -25.31 -4.24
C GLN A 6 3.96 -25.48 -2.72
N ILE A 7 4.36 -24.41 -2.02
CA ILE A 7 4.75 -24.49 -0.60
C ILE A 7 3.49 -24.67 0.28
N SER A 8 2.35 -24.14 -0.18
CA SER A 8 1.03 -24.25 0.44
C SER A 8 -0.03 -23.66 -0.50
N GLU A 9 -1.29 -24.12 -0.48
CA GLU A 9 -2.40 -23.52 -1.27
C GLU A 9 -3.32 -22.64 -0.41
N VAL A 10 -2.82 -22.22 0.76
CA VAL A 10 -3.60 -21.50 1.77
C VAL A 10 -4.19 -20.16 1.33
N LEU A 11 -3.74 -19.55 0.23
CA LEU A 11 -4.31 -18.32 -0.34
C LEU A 11 -5.15 -18.58 -1.62
N GLU A 12 -5.49 -19.82 -1.93
CA GLU A 12 -6.32 -20.12 -3.10
C GLU A 12 -7.65 -19.35 -3.09
N GLY A 13 -8.03 -18.78 -4.24
CA GLY A 13 -9.23 -17.94 -4.36
C GLY A 13 -9.11 -16.54 -3.76
N CYS A 14 -7.96 -16.16 -3.18
CA CYS A 14 -7.69 -14.78 -2.80
C CYS A 14 -7.34 -13.93 -4.03
N SER A 15 -7.90 -12.72 -4.10
CA SER A 15 -7.48 -11.68 -5.05
C SER A 15 -6.70 -10.58 -4.32
N ILE A 16 -5.45 -10.36 -4.72
CA ILE A 16 -4.54 -9.41 -4.07
C ILE A 16 -4.07 -8.35 -5.05
N LEU A 17 -4.31 -7.08 -4.71
CA LEU A 17 -3.81 -5.93 -5.45
C LEU A 17 -2.43 -5.52 -4.93
N LEU A 18 -1.50 -5.29 -5.86
CA LEU A 18 -0.14 -4.84 -5.60
C LEU A 18 0.08 -3.48 -6.30
N PRO A 19 -0.12 -2.34 -5.60
CA PRO A 19 0.15 -1.00 -6.12
C PRO A 19 1.65 -0.68 -6.08
N VAL A 20 2.47 -1.53 -6.69
CA VAL A 20 3.93 -1.53 -6.52
C VAL A 20 4.62 -1.66 -7.88
N ASP A 21 5.67 -0.87 -8.07
CA ASP A 21 6.48 -0.88 -9.29
C ASP A 21 7.69 -1.83 -9.14
N ARG A 22 8.69 -1.41 -8.35
CA ARG A 22 9.91 -2.20 -8.11
C ARG A 22 9.65 -3.52 -7.39
N ARG A 23 10.30 -4.58 -7.88
CA ARG A 23 10.20 -5.96 -7.35
C ARG A 23 8.77 -6.51 -7.30
N SER A 24 7.85 -5.93 -8.07
CA SER A 24 6.46 -6.38 -8.17
C SER A 24 6.35 -7.85 -8.59
N GLY A 25 7.17 -8.30 -9.54
CA GLY A 25 7.23 -9.70 -9.96
C GLY A 25 7.69 -10.67 -8.86
N GLU A 26 8.66 -10.27 -8.02
CA GLU A 26 9.08 -11.08 -6.87
C GLU A 26 7.98 -11.15 -5.81
N PHE A 27 7.29 -10.02 -5.57
CA PHE A 27 6.19 -9.94 -4.61
C PHE A 27 5.02 -10.82 -5.05
N ALA A 28 4.59 -10.68 -6.31
CA ALA A 28 3.53 -11.49 -6.91
C ALA A 28 3.89 -12.97 -6.87
N SER A 29 5.12 -13.33 -7.27
CA SER A 29 5.60 -14.72 -7.22
C SER A 29 5.58 -15.30 -5.82
N ALA A 30 5.87 -14.50 -4.78
CA ALA A 30 5.80 -14.95 -3.41
C ALA A 30 4.38 -15.30 -2.97
N LEU A 31 3.38 -14.53 -3.39
CA LEU A 31 1.97 -14.78 -3.11
C LEU A 31 1.40 -15.92 -3.97
N HIS A 32 1.81 -16.03 -5.23
CA HIS A 32 1.42 -17.13 -6.13
C HIS A 32 1.87 -18.50 -5.59
N ARG A 33 3.04 -18.59 -4.94
CA ARG A 33 3.49 -19.82 -4.27
C ARG A 33 2.56 -20.29 -3.14
N HIS A 34 1.70 -19.40 -2.66
CA HIS A 34 0.66 -19.69 -1.68
C HIS A 34 -0.74 -19.87 -2.30
N GLY A 35 -0.90 -19.77 -3.63
CA GLY A 35 -2.17 -19.97 -4.34
C GLY A 35 -2.97 -18.69 -4.64
N ALA A 36 -2.49 -17.51 -4.26
CA ALA A 36 -3.20 -16.26 -4.52
C ALA A 36 -3.19 -15.88 -6.02
N THR A 37 -4.19 -15.11 -6.44
CA THR A 37 -4.15 -14.35 -7.70
C THR A 37 -3.73 -12.91 -7.41
N THR A 38 -2.86 -12.33 -8.23
CA THR A 38 -2.39 -10.95 -8.03
C THR A 38 -2.67 -10.04 -9.23
N THR A 39 -2.94 -8.77 -8.95
CA THR A 39 -2.98 -7.70 -9.96
C THR A 39 -1.92 -6.67 -9.60
N ILE A 40 -0.98 -6.40 -10.51
CA ILE A 40 0.05 -5.38 -10.32
C ILE A 40 -0.43 -4.11 -11.03
N ALA A 41 -0.61 -3.02 -10.27
CA ALA A 41 -1.09 -1.75 -10.80
C ALA A 41 -0.32 -0.58 -10.16
N PRO A 42 0.91 -0.29 -10.61
CA PRO A 42 1.75 0.73 -10.01
C PRO A 42 1.10 2.12 -10.18
N PRO A 43 0.82 2.86 -9.09
CA PRO A 43 0.16 4.17 -9.15
C PRO A 43 1.13 5.31 -9.51
N LEU A 44 2.40 4.97 -9.73
CA LEU A 44 3.47 5.86 -10.15
C LEU A 44 4.60 5.00 -10.74
N THR A 45 5.48 5.61 -11.51
CA THR A 45 6.74 5.02 -11.98
C THR A 45 7.92 5.65 -11.26
N ILE A 46 9.00 4.90 -11.07
CA ILE A 46 10.28 5.52 -10.72
C ILE A 46 11.00 5.85 -12.01
N THR A 47 11.14 7.13 -12.31
CA THR A 47 12.00 7.54 -13.42
C THR A 47 13.36 7.90 -12.83
N SER A 48 14.28 6.94 -12.92
CA SER A 48 15.70 7.18 -12.65
C SER A 48 16.27 8.01 -13.81
N HIS A 49 17.09 9.03 -13.51
CA HIS A 49 17.73 9.90 -14.52
C HIS A 49 16.73 10.77 -15.30
N PHE A 50 15.76 11.40 -14.62
CA PHE A 50 14.70 12.17 -15.31
C PHE A 50 15.26 13.33 -16.15
N ASP A 51 16.48 13.80 -15.87
CA ASP A 51 17.33 14.50 -16.84
C ASP A 51 18.71 14.63 -16.19
N ASP A 52 19.65 13.73 -16.49
CA ASP A 52 21.04 13.91 -16.01
C ASP A 52 21.57 15.28 -16.46
N ALA A 53 21.11 15.78 -17.61
CA ALA A 53 21.44 17.12 -18.09
C ALA A 53 20.91 18.25 -17.19
N GLU A 54 19.67 18.18 -16.66
CA GLU A 54 19.12 19.18 -15.74
C GLU A 54 19.85 19.13 -14.39
N LEU A 55 20.03 17.92 -13.84
CA LEU A 55 20.78 17.73 -12.59
C LEU A 55 22.24 18.19 -12.71
N LEU A 56 22.89 17.91 -13.84
CA LEU A 56 24.26 18.35 -14.10
C LEU A 56 24.32 19.86 -14.32
N ASP A 57 23.38 20.47 -15.04
CA ASP A 57 23.33 21.93 -15.19
C ASP A 57 23.17 22.62 -13.82
N GLU A 58 22.25 22.13 -12.97
CA GLU A 58 22.11 22.60 -11.59
C GLU A 58 23.40 22.39 -10.77
N THR A 59 24.08 21.26 -10.97
CA THR A 59 25.37 20.98 -10.31
C THR A 59 26.48 21.93 -10.76
N HIS A 60 26.55 22.25 -12.06
CA HIS A 60 27.49 23.22 -12.61
C HIS A 60 27.20 24.63 -12.09
N GLN A 61 25.92 25.02 -11.97
CA GLN A 61 25.52 26.29 -11.34
C GLN A 61 25.95 26.35 -9.87
N LEU A 62 25.86 25.23 -9.14
CA LEU A 62 26.33 25.11 -7.77
C LEU A 62 27.84 25.21 -7.63
N LEU A 63 28.60 24.70 -8.59
CA LEU A 63 30.06 24.89 -8.61
C LEU A 63 30.42 26.36 -8.85
N GLY A 64 29.68 27.05 -9.73
CA GLY A 64 29.89 28.47 -10.00
C GLY A 64 29.50 29.39 -8.83
N ASN A 65 28.53 28.97 -8.02
CA ASN A 65 28.11 29.67 -6.82
C ASN A 65 27.83 28.63 -5.71
N PRO A 66 28.84 28.30 -4.86
CA PRO A 66 28.72 27.31 -3.81
C PRO A 66 27.68 27.67 -2.73
N PRO A 67 26.92 26.69 -2.21
CA PRO A 67 25.94 26.95 -1.15
C PRO A 67 26.59 27.20 0.21
N ASP A 68 25.89 27.90 1.10
CA ASP A 68 26.28 28.01 2.52
C ASP A 68 25.85 26.77 3.31
N ILE A 69 24.75 26.14 2.88
CA ILE A 69 24.13 24.98 3.53
C ILE A 69 23.69 23.95 2.49
N VAL A 70 23.98 22.68 2.75
CA VAL A 70 23.40 21.55 2.00
C VAL A 70 22.64 20.63 2.95
N VAL A 71 21.38 20.40 2.62
CA VAL A 71 20.53 19.42 3.30
C VAL A 71 20.42 18.15 2.47
N VAL A 72 20.77 17.02 3.06
CA VAL A 72 20.68 15.70 2.44
C VAL A 72 19.55 14.87 3.02
N THR A 73 18.45 14.71 2.27
CA THR A 73 17.27 14.02 2.77
C THR A 73 17.36 12.49 2.62
N THR A 74 18.10 11.97 1.63
CA THR A 74 18.23 10.52 1.44
C THR A 74 19.62 10.12 0.97
N GLY A 75 20.10 8.96 1.44
CA GLY A 75 21.35 8.41 0.93
C GLY A 75 21.29 7.94 -0.53
N VAL A 76 20.11 7.54 -1.03
CA VAL A 76 19.94 7.16 -2.44
C VAL A 76 20.03 8.38 -3.35
N GLY A 77 19.37 9.48 -2.97
CA GLY A 77 19.46 10.72 -3.72
C GLY A 77 20.87 11.29 -3.71
N PHE A 78 21.53 11.36 -2.55
CA PHE A 78 22.91 11.85 -2.48
C PHE A 78 23.90 11.01 -3.31
N ARG A 79 23.84 9.68 -3.23
CA ARG A 79 24.67 8.82 -4.07
C ARG A 79 24.38 9.03 -5.55
N GLY A 80 23.11 9.08 -5.95
CA GLY A 80 22.77 9.34 -7.35
C GLY A 80 23.29 10.69 -7.84
N TRP A 81 23.33 11.71 -6.99
CA TRP A 81 23.95 13.00 -7.32
C TRP A 81 25.46 12.89 -7.54
N MET A 82 26.16 12.20 -6.63
CA MET A 82 27.61 11.95 -6.76
C MET A 82 27.93 11.07 -7.98
N ASP A 83 27.09 10.07 -8.27
CA ASP A 83 27.26 9.16 -9.41
C ASP A 83 27.06 9.93 -10.74
N ALA A 84 26.07 10.83 -10.81
CA ALA A 84 25.87 11.70 -11.98
C ALA A 84 27.07 12.65 -12.19
N ALA A 85 27.53 13.29 -11.11
CA ALA A 85 28.72 14.15 -11.14
C ALA A 85 30.00 13.38 -11.55
N GLU A 86 30.11 12.10 -11.19
CA GLU A 86 31.23 11.24 -11.60
C GLU A 86 31.19 10.93 -13.09
N GLN A 87 29.99 10.63 -13.63
CA GLN A 87 29.80 10.38 -15.05
C GLN A 87 30.14 11.59 -15.92
N ASP A 88 29.94 12.81 -15.41
CA ASP A 88 30.32 14.07 -16.07
C ASP A 88 31.75 14.53 -15.74
N GLY A 89 32.47 13.83 -14.85
CA GLY A 89 33.86 14.12 -14.48
C GLY A 89 34.03 15.31 -13.53
N ILE A 90 32.97 15.76 -12.85
CA ILE A 90 32.97 16.89 -11.91
C ILE A 90 32.86 16.51 -10.43
N GLN A 91 32.79 15.21 -10.12
CA GLN A 91 32.60 14.72 -8.75
C GLN A 91 33.64 15.27 -7.75
N GLU A 92 34.92 15.26 -8.10
CA GLU A 92 35.99 15.78 -7.23
C GLU A 92 35.81 17.28 -6.93
N GLN A 93 35.43 18.06 -7.95
CA GLN A 93 35.17 19.50 -7.81
C GLN A 93 33.94 19.75 -6.92
N LEU A 94 32.91 18.92 -7.07
CA LEU A 94 31.72 18.98 -6.24
C LEU A 94 32.03 18.65 -4.79
N ILE A 95 32.76 17.56 -4.53
CA ILE A 95 33.19 17.19 -3.18
C ILE A 95 34.00 18.33 -2.55
N GLU A 96 34.95 18.91 -3.27
CA GLU A 96 35.77 20.01 -2.76
C GLU A 96 34.92 21.25 -2.42
N SER A 97 33.96 21.62 -3.28
CA SER A 97 33.01 22.70 -3.01
C SER A 97 32.20 22.43 -1.72
N LEU A 98 31.73 21.19 -1.55
CA LEU A 98 30.92 20.78 -0.40
C LEU A 98 31.72 20.72 0.92
N ARG A 99 33.06 20.57 0.89
CA ARG A 99 33.88 20.60 2.11
C ARG A 99 33.81 21.93 2.86
N HIS A 100 33.46 23.00 2.17
CA HIS A 100 33.33 24.34 2.74
C HIS A 100 31.88 24.73 3.04
N THR A 101 30.95 23.79 2.88
CA THR A 101 29.51 23.98 3.09
C THR A 101 29.09 23.37 4.43
N GLN A 102 28.11 23.96 5.12
CA GLN A 102 27.48 23.31 6.27
C GLN A 102 26.56 22.17 5.79
N ILE A 103 26.78 20.95 6.24
CA ILE A 103 26.02 19.76 5.80
C ILE A 103 25.11 19.22 6.90
N LEU A 104 23.81 19.20 6.61
CA LEU A 104 22.78 18.61 7.47
C LEU A 104 22.20 17.37 6.78
N VAL A 105 21.93 16.32 7.55
CA VAL A 105 21.40 15.05 6.98
C VAL A 105 20.16 14.55 7.70
N ARG A 106 19.22 13.99 6.93
CA ARG A 106 18.00 13.35 7.43
C ARG A 106 18.24 11.87 7.73
N GLY A 107 18.74 11.59 8.93
CA GLY A 107 18.85 10.24 9.48
C GLY A 107 20.01 9.37 8.96
N PRO A 108 20.09 8.11 9.42
CA PRO A 108 21.29 7.26 9.27
C PRO A 108 21.69 6.94 7.82
N LYS A 109 20.72 6.85 6.91
CA LYS A 109 20.98 6.51 5.50
C LYS A 109 21.64 7.65 4.73
N ALA A 110 21.19 8.89 4.97
CA ALA A 110 21.79 10.08 4.39
C ALA A 110 23.19 10.28 4.97
N ARG A 111 23.32 10.17 6.30
CA ARG A 111 24.61 10.19 7.01
C ARG A 111 25.64 9.23 6.38
N GLY A 112 25.26 7.97 6.21
CA GLY A 112 26.17 6.97 5.63
C GLY A 112 26.60 7.29 4.19
N ALA A 113 25.74 7.92 3.39
CA ALA A 113 26.08 8.31 2.02
C ALA A 113 27.07 9.50 1.98
N VAL A 114 26.84 10.52 2.81
CA VAL A 114 27.73 11.69 2.91
C VAL A 114 29.12 11.29 3.43
N GLN A 115 29.16 10.45 4.47
CA GLN A 115 30.44 9.94 5.01
C GLN A 115 31.21 9.08 4.00
N GLN A 116 30.51 8.31 3.15
CA GLN A 116 31.16 7.54 2.07
C GLN A 116 31.82 8.44 1.02
N ALA A 117 31.29 9.65 0.80
CA ALA A 117 31.91 10.66 -0.06
C ALA A 117 33.06 11.43 0.62
N GLY A 118 33.39 11.12 1.89
CA GLY A 118 34.48 11.75 2.63
C GLY A 118 34.19 13.19 3.06
N LEU A 119 32.91 13.55 3.22
CA LEU A 119 32.45 14.84 3.69
C LEU A 119 32.08 14.78 5.19
N ASP A 120 32.35 15.87 5.89
CA ASP A 120 31.96 16.06 7.29
C ASP A 120 30.49 16.46 7.39
N ILE A 121 29.85 16.08 8.50
CA ILE A 121 28.44 16.37 8.75
C ILE A 121 28.35 17.21 10.01
N ASP A 122 27.76 18.39 9.89
CA ASP A 122 27.60 19.32 11.01
C ASP A 122 26.43 18.92 11.92
N TRP A 123 25.35 18.40 11.33
CA TRP A 123 24.16 18.04 12.09
C TRP A 123 23.33 16.91 11.45
N VAL A 124 22.68 16.11 12.30
CA VAL A 124 21.86 14.95 11.91
C VAL A 124 20.52 15.04 12.61
N ALA A 125 19.42 14.95 11.85
CA ALA A 125 18.08 14.87 12.42
C ALA A 125 17.87 13.55 13.17
N GLU A 126 17.51 13.62 14.45
CA GLU A 126 17.30 12.45 15.31
C GLU A 126 15.98 11.73 15.01
N THR A 127 14.95 12.50 14.65
CA THR A 127 13.61 11.98 14.30
C THR A 127 13.52 11.51 12.86
N GLU A 128 14.56 11.73 12.05
CA GLU A 128 14.60 11.45 10.62
C GLU A 128 13.52 12.20 9.80
N THR A 129 13.07 13.37 10.26
CA THR A 129 12.01 14.17 9.60
C THR A 129 12.56 15.45 8.95
N SER A 130 11.89 15.91 7.87
CA SER A 130 12.18 17.22 7.24
C SER A 130 11.80 18.39 8.15
N SER A 131 10.76 18.23 8.98
CA SER A 131 10.31 19.26 9.92
C SER A 131 11.38 19.58 10.96
N GLU A 132 12.07 18.57 11.50
CA GLU A 132 13.15 18.79 12.48
C GLU A 132 14.32 19.56 11.86
N ILE A 133 14.71 19.25 10.62
CA ILE A 133 15.73 20.01 9.89
C ILE A 133 15.28 21.46 9.69
N THR A 134 14.02 21.66 9.31
CA THR A 134 13.46 23.00 9.09
C THR A 134 13.49 23.82 10.37
N ASP A 135 13.04 23.26 11.49
CA ASP A 135 13.05 23.91 12.80
C ASP A 135 14.47 24.26 13.26
N TYR A 136 15.43 23.34 13.06
CA TYR A 136 16.84 23.58 13.35
C TYR A 136 17.39 24.76 12.54
N LEU A 137 17.16 24.78 11.22
CA LEU A 137 17.62 25.87 10.35
C LEU A 137 16.98 27.21 10.70
N LEU A 138 15.68 27.23 11.03
CA LEU A 138 15.00 28.45 11.46
C LEU A 138 15.57 28.98 12.78
N ALA A 139 15.91 28.10 13.71
CA ALA A 139 16.52 28.48 14.98
C ALA A 139 17.96 29.01 14.82
N GLU A 140 18.75 28.42 13.93
CA GLU A 140 20.10 28.88 13.60
C GLU A 140 20.09 30.23 12.85
N GLY A 141 19.10 30.41 11.97
CA GLY A 141 18.94 31.60 11.15
C GLY A 141 19.51 31.43 9.73
N VAL A 142 18.65 31.64 8.73
CA VAL A 142 18.97 31.40 7.31
C VAL A 142 18.87 32.63 6.42
N ARG A 143 18.65 33.82 6.99
CA ARG A 143 18.46 35.04 6.21
C ARG A 143 19.71 35.37 5.39
N GLY A 144 19.54 35.47 4.06
CA GLY A 144 20.61 35.73 3.11
C GLY A 144 21.54 34.55 2.83
N ARG A 145 21.28 33.38 3.44
CA ARG A 145 22.07 32.17 3.20
C ARG A 145 21.51 31.40 2.01
N ARG A 146 22.40 30.76 1.27
CA ARG A 146 22.09 29.88 0.14
C ARG A 146 21.99 28.45 0.63
N VAL A 147 20.79 27.88 0.55
CA VAL A 147 20.44 26.56 1.05
C VAL A 147 20.10 25.66 -0.12
N VAL A 148 20.86 24.59 -0.28
CA VAL A 148 20.60 23.55 -1.27
C VAL A 148 19.98 22.34 -0.59
N ILE A 149 18.89 21.84 -1.15
CA ILE A 149 18.18 20.70 -0.57
C ILE A 149 18.20 19.56 -1.58
N GLN A 150 18.97 18.52 -1.28
CA GLN A 150 18.88 17.23 -1.97
C GLN A 150 17.57 16.56 -1.52
N HIS A 151 16.52 16.64 -2.35
CA HIS A 151 15.20 16.11 -2.04
C HIS A 151 15.07 14.60 -2.27
N HIS A 152 14.11 13.97 -1.60
CA HIS A 152 13.57 12.70 -2.09
C HIS A 152 12.67 12.97 -3.31
N GLY A 153 12.32 11.95 -4.09
CA GLY A 153 11.74 12.16 -5.42
C GLY A 153 10.34 12.78 -5.54
N GLU A 154 9.76 13.27 -4.44
CA GLU A 154 8.53 14.09 -4.45
C GLU A 154 8.81 15.60 -4.23
N GLY A 155 10.07 16.01 -3.99
CA GLY A 155 10.36 17.35 -3.50
C GLY A 155 9.91 17.56 -2.04
N ASP A 156 10.11 18.76 -1.52
CA ASP A 156 9.56 19.20 -0.22
C ASP A 156 9.24 20.71 -0.29
N GLU A 157 8.19 21.04 -1.05
CA GLU A 157 7.75 22.43 -1.27
C GLU A 157 7.46 23.17 0.05
N HIS A 158 7.06 22.44 1.10
CA HIS A 158 6.80 23.04 2.40
C HIS A 158 8.09 23.50 3.08
N MET A 159 9.12 22.67 3.11
CA MET A 159 10.44 23.03 3.62
C MET A 159 11.02 24.21 2.82
N GLU A 160 11.00 24.12 1.49
CA GLU A 160 11.51 25.19 0.61
C GLU A 160 10.82 26.52 0.89
N ARG A 161 9.49 26.54 0.85
CA ARG A 161 8.70 27.75 1.09
C ARG A 161 8.95 28.33 2.47
N THR A 162 9.08 27.50 3.49
CA THR A 162 9.31 27.94 4.87
C THR A 162 10.67 28.64 5.01
N LEU A 163 11.72 28.07 4.42
CA LEU A 163 13.06 28.67 4.44
C LEU A 163 13.15 29.94 3.59
N ILE A 164 12.47 29.99 2.43
CA ILE A 164 12.36 31.20 1.60
C ILE A 164 11.68 32.33 2.39
N VAL A 165 10.59 32.04 3.10
CA VAL A 165 9.89 33.02 3.95
C VAL A 165 10.79 33.53 5.08
N ALA A 166 11.68 32.69 5.60
CA ALA A 166 12.69 33.08 6.59
C ALA A 166 13.85 33.93 5.99
N GLY A 167 13.90 34.08 4.67
CA GLY A 167 14.84 34.93 3.95
C GLY A 167 16.04 34.19 3.35
N ALA A 168 15.99 32.87 3.25
CA ALA A 168 17.01 32.08 2.55
C ALA A 168 16.82 32.14 1.03
N GLU A 169 17.92 31.99 0.28
CA GLU A 169 17.88 31.60 -1.12
C GLU A 169 17.90 30.07 -1.17
N VAL A 170 16.81 29.45 -1.63
CA VAL A 170 16.65 27.99 -1.58
C VAL A 170 16.69 27.41 -2.99
N HIS A 171 17.45 26.33 -3.16
CA HIS A 171 17.50 25.56 -4.40
C HIS A 171 17.33 24.07 -4.12
N GLY A 172 16.32 23.45 -4.73
CA GLY A 172 15.99 22.04 -4.53
C GLY A 172 16.56 21.16 -5.65
N LEU A 173 17.39 20.17 -5.29
CA LEU A 173 17.92 19.17 -6.22
C LEU A 173 17.12 17.87 -6.13
N THR A 174 16.48 17.48 -7.24
CA THR A 174 15.68 16.24 -7.31
C THR A 174 16.34 15.20 -8.23
N VAL A 175 17.03 14.23 -7.62
CA VAL A 175 17.88 13.25 -8.32
C VAL A 175 17.07 12.13 -9.01
N TYR A 176 15.83 11.91 -8.58
CA TYR A 176 14.88 11.02 -9.26
C TYR A 176 13.48 11.57 -9.10
N ARG A 177 12.62 11.40 -10.10
CA ARG A 177 11.22 11.83 -10.02
C ARG A 177 10.29 10.62 -10.09
N TRP A 178 9.14 10.73 -9.44
CA TRP A 178 8.05 9.80 -9.66
C TRP A 178 7.27 10.23 -10.90
N GLY A 179 7.23 9.38 -11.91
CA GLY A 179 6.45 9.59 -13.12
C GLY A 179 5.01 9.11 -12.97
N ALA A 180 4.21 9.35 -14.01
CA ALA A 180 2.84 8.85 -14.10
C ALA A 180 2.77 7.31 -13.99
N PRO A 181 1.62 6.74 -13.58
CA PRO A 181 1.39 5.31 -13.70
C PRO A 181 1.71 4.80 -15.12
N PRO A 182 2.30 3.60 -15.28
CA PRO A 182 2.48 3.00 -16.61
C PRO A 182 1.14 2.77 -17.33
N ASP A 183 0.10 2.46 -16.57
CA ASP A 183 -1.27 2.26 -17.06
C ASP A 183 -2.25 2.94 -16.08
N PRO A 184 -2.57 4.23 -16.30
CA PRO A 184 -3.49 4.98 -15.44
C PRO A 184 -4.90 4.38 -15.40
N ASP A 185 -5.36 3.77 -16.49
CA ASP A 185 -6.68 3.17 -16.59
C ASP A 185 -6.76 1.89 -15.74
N LEU A 186 -5.72 1.07 -15.73
CA LEU A 186 -5.62 -0.08 -14.83
C LEU A 186 -5.65 0.34 -13.38
N VAL A 187 -4.89 1.37 -13.00
CA VAL A 187 -4.94 1.88 -11.62
C VAL A 187 -6.34 2.35 -11.27
N GLY A 188 -7.00 3.11 -12.15
CA GLY A 188 -8.39 3.53 -11.97
C GLY A 188 -9.34 2.34 -11.78
N ARG A 189 -9.27 1.33 -12.67
CA ARG A 189 -10.06 0.08 -12.57
C ARG A 189 -9.83 -0.62 -11.24
N THR A 190 -8.60 -0.70 -10.76
CA THR A 190 -8.30 -1.37 -9.47
C THR A 190 -8.87 -0.62 -8.27
N THR A 191 -8.93 0.72 -8.29
CA THR A 191 -9.66 1.47 -7.23
C THR A 191 -11.15 1.11 -7.23
N GLY A 192 -11.76 0.98 -8.42
CA GLY A 192 -13.13 0.52 -8.57
C GLY A 192 -13.33 -0.92 -8.11
N MET A 193 -12.38 -1.82 -8.38
CA MET A 193 -12.42 -3.21 -7.89
C MET A 193 -12.37 -3.28 -6.37
N VAL A 194 -11.50 -2.48 -5.73
CA VAL A 194 -11.41 -2.43 -4.26
C VAL A 194 -12.68 -1.82 -3.68
N ALA A 195 -13.18 -0.70 -4.22
CA ALA A 195 -14.46 -0.11 -3.82
C ALA A 195 -15.63 -1.10 -3.96
N ALA A 196 -15.57 -1.93 -5.00
CA ALA A 196 -16.50 -3.01 -5.26
C ALA A 196 -16.17 -4.30 -4.50
N GLY A 197 -15.32 -4.28 -3.46
CA GLY A 197 -15.05 -5.47 -2.64
C GLY A 197 -14.57 -6.69 -3.43
N ASN A 198 -13.98 -6.52 -4.61
CA ASN A 198 -13.50 -7.60 -5.47
C ASN A 198 -12.03 -7.95 -5.20
N VAL A 199 -11.49 -7.43 -4.10
CA VAL A 199 -10.10 -7.56 -3.70
C VAL A 199 -10.07 -7.90 -2.22
N ASP A 200 -9.38 -8.98 -1.88
CA ASP A 200 -9.25 -9.46 -0.50
C ASP A 200 -8.09 -8.77 0.23
N ALA A 201 -7.05 -8.35 -0.50
CA ALA A 201 -5.97 -7.55 0.09
C ALA A 201 -5.35 -6.52 -0.87
N VAL A 202 -4.91 -5.37 -0.34
CA VAL A 202 -4.10 -4.36 -1.04
C VAL A 202 -2.79 -4.15 -0.29
N LEU A 203 -1.65 -4.42 -0.94
CA LEU A 203 -0.36 -4.46 -0.27
C LEU A 203 0.63 -3.41 -0.80
N PHE A 204 1.07 -2.53 0.09
CA PHE A 204 1.97 -1.41 -0.22
C PHE A 204 3.39 -1.62 0.30
N THR A 205 4.37 -1.22 -0.50
CA THR A 205 5.79 -1.26 -0.15
C THR A 205 6.43 0.12 -0.01
N SER A 206 5.71 1.20 -0.35
CA SER A 206 6.21 2.57 -0.24
C SER A 206 5.10 3.56 0.09
N ALA A 207 5.42 4.59 0.88
CA ALA A 207 4.49 5.67 1.20
C ALA A 207 4.06 6.48 -0.04
N PRO A 208 4.96 6.82 -0.99
CA PRO A 208 4.55 7.48 -2.24
C PRO A 208 3.54 6.65 -3.04
N GLY A 209 3.74 5.34 -3.14
CA GLY A 209 2.81 4.44 -3.84
C GLY A 209 1.43 4.42 -3.18
N ALA A 210 1.39 4.31 -1.85
CA ALA A 210 0.13 4.39 -1.08
C ALA A 210 -0.57 5.74 -1.29
N ARG A 211 0.16 6.85 -1.18
CA ARG A 211 -0.38 8.19 -1.37
C ARG A 211 -0.90 8.43 -2.78
N ALA A 212 -0.16 8.00 -3.80
CA ALA A 212 -0.57 8.13 -5.19
C ALA A 212 -1.85 7.32 -5.49
N TRP A 213 -1.91 6.07 -5.03
CA TRP A 213 -3.10 5.23 -5.20
C TRP A 213 -4.34 5.82 -4.51
N LEU A 214 -4.20 6.30 -3.26
CA LEU A 214 -5.27 6.98 -2.52
C LEU A 214 -5.73 8.28 -3.21
N ARG A 215 -4.81 9.09 -3.75
CA ARG A 215 -5.17 10.30 -4.52
C ARG A 215 -5.96 9.96 -5.78
N ILE A 216 -5.61 8.87 -6.47
CA ILE A 216 -6.37 8.41 -7.64
C ILE A 216 -7.78 7.97 -7.22
N ALA A 217 -7.90 7.22 -6.12
CA ALA A 217 -9.20 6.83 -5.57
C ALA A 217 -10.07 8.03 -5.17
N GLU A 218 -9.47 9.06 -4.56
CA GLU A 218 -10.16 10.31 -4.19
C GLU A 218 -10.65 11.06 -5.43
N ARG A 219 -9.77 11.23 -6.43
CA ARG A 219 -10.12 11.89 -7.71
C ARG A 219 -11.24 11.17 -8.47
N LEU A 220 -11.28 9.84 -8.38
CA LEU A 220 -12.30 9.02 -9.03
C LEU A 220 -13.55 8.80 -8.16
N GLY A 221 -13.61 9.38 -6.95
CA GLY A 221 -14.75 9.24 -6.05
C GLY A 221 -14.93 7.85 -5.43
N THR A 222 -13.95 6.95 -5.57
CA THR A 222 -14.02 5.57 -5.05
C THR A 222 -13.54 5.44 -3.61
N LEU A 223 -12.85 6.47 -3.07
CA LEU A 223 -12.28 6.46 -1.73
C LEU A 223 -13.31 6.14 -0.62
N PRO A 224 -14.51 6.74 -0.56
CA PRO A 224 -15.48 6.44 0.51
C PRO A 224 -15.85 4.95 0.58
N ALA A 225 -16.08 4.31 -0.56
CA ALA A 225 -16.39 2.88 -0.63
C ALA A 225 -15.16 2.01 -0.27
N ILE A 226 -13.95 2.44 -0.65
CA ILE A 226 -12.71 1.78 -0.25
C ILE A 226 -12.54 1.80 1.28
N LEU A 227 -12.85 2.91 1.95
CA LEU A 227 -12.79 2.99 3.41
C LEU A 227 -13.79 2.02 4.07
N GLN A 228 -14.99 1.87 3.52
CA GLN A 228 -15.95 0.86 3.99
C GLN A 228 -15.41 -0.56 3.79
N MET A 229 -14.75 -0.84 2.67
CA MET A 229 -14.16 -2.17 2.43
C MET A 229 -12.97 -2.45 3.36
N ALA A 230 -12.17 -1.43 3.68
CA ALA A 230 -11.07 -1.54 4.64
C ALA A 230 -11.55 -1.96 6.04
N ASP A 231 -12.69 -1.41 6.48
CA ASP A 231 -13.32 -1.77 7.76
C ASP A 231 -13.92 -3.19 7.75
N LYS A 232 -14.46 -3.62 6.59
CA LYS A 232 -15.33 -4.81 6.55
C LYS A 232 -14.68 -6.08 6.05
N ARG A 233 -13.81 -6.02 5.04
CA ARG A 233 -13.36 -7.25 4.36
C ARG A 233 -12.02 -7.20 3.63
N THR A 234 -11.55 -6.04 3.21
CA THR A 234 -10.32 -5.92 2.43
C THR A 234 -9.17 -5.61 3.37
N LEU A 235 -8.21 -6.51 3.44
CA LEU A 235 -6.98 -6.30 4.19
C LEU A 235 -6.11 -5.24 3.50
N PHE A 236 -5.76 -4.18 4.23
CA PHE A 236 -4.70 -3.28 3.80
C PHE A 236 -3.40 -3.69 4.48
N GLY A 237 -2.32 -3.82 3.71
CA GLY A 237 -1.01 -4.20 4.23
C GLY A 237 0.05 -3.18 3.85
N ALA A 238 0.94 -2.86 4.78
CA ALA A 238 2.07 -1.98 4.55
C ALA A 238 3.36 -2.61 5.07
N VAL A 239 4.45 -2.51 4.31
CA VAL A 239 5.72 -3.14 4.70
C VAL A 239 6.31 -2.57 6.00
N GLY A 240 5.94 -1.36 6.39
CA GLY A 240 6.43 -0.70 7.61
C GLY A 240 5.66 0.58 7.93
N PRO A 241 5.91 1.20 9.12
CA PRO A 241 5.14 2.34 9.62
C PRO A 241 5.12 3.56 8.69
N ILE A 242 6.24 3.86 8.02
CA ILE A 242 6.31 4.97 7.06
C ILE A 242 5.39 4.71 5.86
N THR A 243 5.37 3.49 5.34
CA THR A 243 4.46 3.08 4.26
C THR A 243 3.00 3.05 4.71
N ALA A 244 2.75 2.78 5.99
CA ALA A 244 1.41 2.77 6.58
C ALA A 244 0.83 4.18 6.78
N SER A 245 1.68 5.19 7.02
CA SER A 245 1.26 6.56 7.36
C SER A 245 0.18 7.15 6.42
N PRO A 246 0.28 7.07 5.07
CA PRO A 246 -0.78 7.56 4.18
C PRO A 246 -2.12 6.85 4.38
N LEU A 247 -2.11 5.55 4.67
CA LEU A 247 -3.33 4.77 4.93
C LEU A 247 -3.96 5.20 6.26
N VAL A 248 -3.15 5.29 7.31
CA VAL A 248 -3.59 5.73 8.66
C VAL A 248 -4.19 7.13 8.63
N SER A 249 -3.59 8.06 7.86
CA SER A 249 -4.11 9.42 7.70
C SER A 249 -5.51 9.50 7.06
N ARG A 250 -5.95 8.43 6.40
CA ARG A 250 -7.28 8.29 5.79
C ARG A 250 -8.21 7.38 6.61
N GLY A 251 -7.80 6.96 7.81
CA GLY A 251 -8.60 6.09 8.69
C GLY A 251 -8.52 4.60 8.35
N ILE A 252 -7.58 4.18 7.50
CA ILE A 252 -7.31 2.76 7.22
C ILE A 252 -6.27 2.27 8.22
N GLU A 253 -6.56 1.18 8.94
CA GLU A 253 -5.60 0.50 9.81
C GLU A 253 -4.92 -0.66 9.05
N PRO A 254 -3.69 -0.49 8.54
CA PRO A 254 -3.02 -1.55 7.80
C PRO A 254 -2.35 -2.57 8.71
N ALA A 255 -2.31 -3.83 8.29
CA ALA A 255 -1.40 -4.80 8.84
C ALA A 255 0.05 -4.42 8.53
N VAL A 256 0.88 -4.31 9.57
CA VAL A 256 2.31 -4.00 9.47
C VAL A 256 3.09 -5.11 10.16
N PRO A 257 4.00 -5.82 9.46
CA PRO A 257 4.79 -6.88 10.07
C PRO A 257 5.84 -6.32 11.03
N GLU A 258 6.25 -7.11 12.03
CA GLU A 258 7.32 -6.73 12.98
C GLU A 258 8.66 -6.40 12.27
N ARG A 259 8.97 -7.14 11.20
CA ARG A 259 10.16 -6.89 10.37
C ARG A 259 9.74 -6.20 9.09
N TYR A 260 10.31 -5.02 8.82
CA TYR A 260 9.93 -4.21 7.67
C TYR A 260 10.54 -4.69 6.35
N ARG A 261 10.14 -5.89 5.91
CA ARG A 261 10.61 -6.55 4.68
C ARG A 261 9.47 -7.24 3.94
N LEU A 262 9.58 -7.31 2.62
CA LEU A 262 8.61 -7.95 1.74
C LEU A 262 8.22 -9.36 2.20
N GLY A 263 9.19 -10.23 2.50
CA GLY A 263 8.91 -11.58 2.95
C GLY A 263 8.16 -11.66 4.29
N ALA A 264 8.30 -10.66 5.16
CA ALA A 264 7.54 -10.58 6.40
C ALA A 264 6.10 -10.10 6.14
N LEU A 265 5.91 -9.13 5.24
CA LEU A 265 4.57 -8.70 4.80
C LEU A 265 3.80 -9.84 4.13
N VAL A 266 4.46 -10.68 3.32
CA VAL A 266 3.85 -11.89 2.74
C VAL A 266 3.38 -12.84 3.83
N ARG A 267 4.22 -13.13 4.84
CA ARG A 267 3.83 -14.01 5.96
C ARG A 267 2.67 -13.44 6.77
N GLU A 268 2.71 -12.14 7.07
CA GLU A 268 1.62 -11.45 7.76
C GLU A 268 0.32 -11.56 6.95
N THR A 269 0.38 -11.36 5.64
CA THR A 269 -0.78 -11.52 4.74
C THR A 269 -1.32 -12.95 4.79
N VAL A 270 -0.45 -13.96 4.71
CA VAL A 270 -0.85 -15.38 4.82
C VAL A 270 -1.54 -15.66 6.16
N HIS A 271 -0.97 -15.18 7.26
CA HIS A 271 -1.56 -15.36 8.59
C HIS A 271 -2.92 -14.66 8.71
N ARG A 272 -3.05 -13.42 8.22
CA ARG A 272 -4.31 -12.67 8.26
C ARG A 272 -5.42 -13.29 7.41
N MET A 273 -5.06 -13.96 6.32
CA MET A 273 -6.04 -14.50 5.36
C MET A 273 -6.32 -16.00 5.50
N ALA A 274 -5.46 -16.73 6.22
CA ALA A 274 -5.54 -18.18 6.35
C ALA A 274 -5.11 -18.71 7.73
N GLY A 275 -4.85 -17.83 8.69
CA GLY A 275 -4.51 -18.21 10.07
C GLY A 275 -5.73 -18.80 10.80
N PRO A 276 -5.51 -19.75 11.72
CA PRO A 276 -6.59 -20.40 12.45
C PRO A 276 -7.35 -19.42 13.38
N ASP A 277 -6.65 -18.41 13.90
CA ASP A 277 -7.15 -17.34 14.76
C ASP A 277 -7.91 -16.24 14.02
N THR A 278 -7.79 -16.20 12.69
CA THR A 278 -8.52 -15.26 11.82
C THR A 278 -9.72 -15.88 11.12
N ALA A 279 -9.94 -17.18 11.32
CA ALA A 279 -11.05 -17.92 10.74
C ALA A 279 -12.34 -17.72 11.54
N THR A 280 -13.48 -17.76 10.85
CA THR A 280 -14.77 -17.95 11.52
C THR A 280 -14.89 -19.40 11.96
N ALA A 281 -15.04 -19.66 13.27
CA ALA A 281 -15.23 -21.01 13.78
C ALA A 281 -16.61 -21.57 13.39
N THR A 282 -16.65 -22.78 12.84
CA THR A 282 -17.89 -23.46 12.44
C THR A 282 -17.90 -24.91 12.92
N ALA A 283 -19.06 -25.57 12.88
CA ALA A 283 -19.18 -27.00 13.17
C ALA A 283 -18.35 -27.90 12.24
N PHE A 284 -17.91 -27.36 11.10
CA PHE A 284 -17.16 -28.05 10.05
C PHE A 284 -15.72 -27.55 9.96
N GLY A 285 -15.20 -26.93 11.02
CA GLY A 285 -13.84 -26.39 11.07
C GLY A 285 -13.75 -24.88 10.77
N PRO A 286 -12.53 -24.33 10.67
CA PRO A 286 -12.30 -22.92 10.39
C PRO A 286 -12.74 -22.54 8.98
N LEU A 287 -13.48 -21.42 8.86
CA LEU A 287 -13.96 -20.86 7.60
C LEU A 287 -13.30 -19.50 7.31
N HIS A 288 -12.67 -19.38 6.14
CA HIS A 288 -12.27 -18.09 5.55
C HIS A 288 -13.06 -17.86 4.26
N VAL A 289 -13.79 -16.74 4.19
CA VAL A 289 -14.55 -16.35 3.01
C VAL A 289 -13.74 -15.38 2.15
N ARG A 290 -13.57 -15.68 0.86
CA ARG A 290 -12.69 -14.98 -0.09
C ARG A 290 -13.48 -14.45 -1.28
N THR A 291 -12.85 -13.65 -2.13
CA THR A 291 -13.51 -13.18 -3.36
C THR A 291 -13.82 -14.34 -4.30
N GLY A 292 -12.88 -15.28 -4.48
CA GLY A 292 -13.02 -16.43 -5.38
C GLY A 292 -13.71 -17.67 -4.79
N GLY A 293 -14.05 -17.68 -3.49
CA GLY A 293 -14.53 -18.90 -2.85
C GLY A 293 -14.53 -18.88 -1.33
N ALA A 294 -14.48 -20.07 -0.75
CA ALA A 294 -14.32 -20.27 0.69
C ALA A 294 -13.25 -21.34 0.96
N LEU A 295 -12.39 -21.10 1.95
CA LEU A 295 -11.53 -22.12 2.52
C LEU A 295 -12.21 -22.64 3.79
N LEU A 296 -12.61 -23.90 3.81
CA LEU A 296 -13.26 -24.57 4.94
C LEU A 296 -12.41 -25.77 5.36
N ASP A 297 -11.94 -25.75 6.60
CA ASP A 297 -11.09 -26.82 7.17
C ASP A 297 -9.88 -27.17 6.29
N GLY A 298 -9.26 -26.15 5.70
CA GLY A 298 -8.10 -26.30 4.83
C GLY A 298 -8.40 -26.75 3.39
N LYS A 299 -9.67 -27.05 3.04
CA LYS A 299 -10.09 -27.35 1.67
C LYS A 299 -10.72 -26.12 1.02
N PHE A 300 -10.24 -25.75 -0.18
CA PHE A 300 -10.79 -24.65 -0.93
C PHE A 300 -11.99 -25.09 -1.78
N PHE A 301 -13.02 -24.25 -1.81
CA PHE A 301 -14.22 -24.42 -2.60
C PHE A 301 -14.46 -23.17 -3.44
N PRO A 302 -14.41 -23.26 -4.79
CA PRO A 302 -14.68 -22.11 -5.65
C PRO A 302 -16.16 -21.72 -5.58
N LEU A 303 -16.43 -20.43 -5.37
CA LEU A 303 -17.77 -19.90 -5.29
C LEU A 303 -17.92 -18.67 -6.19
N GLY A 304 -19.10 -18.53 -6.77
CA GLY A 304 -19.48 -17.28 -7.41
C GLY A 304 -19.66 -16.17 -6.38
N ARG A 305 -19.56 -14.92 -6.84
CA ARG A 305 -19.59 -13.72 -5.98
C ARG A 305 -20.76 -13.67 -4.99
N ALA A 306 -22.00 -13.86 -5.47
CA ALA A 306 -23.18 -13.87 -4.60
C ALA A 306 -23.12 -14.96 -3.52
N SER A 307 -22.56 -16.13 -3.84
CA SER A 307 -22.37 -17.23 -2.89
C SER A 307 -21.33 -16.89 -1.82
N SER A 308 -20.20 -16.28 -2.20
CA SER A 308 -19.21 -15.76 -1.26
C SER A 308 -19.77 -14.63 -0.39
N ASP A 309 -20.57 -13.73 -0.96
CA ASP A 309 -21.16 -12.61 -0.22
C ASP A 309 -22.17 -13.10 0.83
N VAL A 310 -23.02 -14.09 0.51
CA VAL A 310 -23.91 -14.74 1.48
C VAL A 310 -23.12 -15.36 2.63
N LEU A 311 -22.04 -16.10 2.33
CA LEU A 311 -21.19 -16.66 3.39
C LEU A 311 -20.57 -15.57 4.26
N ARG A 312 -20.11 -14.46 3.66
CA ARG A 312 -19.51 -13.34 4.39
C ARG A 312 -20.50 -12.67 5.33
N ILE A 313 -21.73 -12.46 4.87
CA ILE A 313 -22.83 -11.91 5.69
C ILE A 313 -23.08 -12.80 6.91
N LEU A 314 -23.19 -14.12 6.71
CA LEU A 314 -23.43 -15.06 7.79
C LEU A 314 -22.20 -15.21 8.72
N ALA A 315 -20.98 -15.13 8.17
CA ALA A 315 -19.73 -15.22 8.92
C ALA A 315 -19.43 -13.98 9.78
N ALA A 316 -19.92 -12.80 9.37
CA ALA A 316 -19.80 -11.58 10.16
C ALA A 316 -20.58 -11.63 11.49
N ARG A 317 -21.60 -12.49 11.59
CA ARG A 317 -22.43 -12.68 12.79
C ARG A 317 -22.65 -14.17 13.05
N PRO A 318 -21.59 -14.92 13.39
CA PRO A 318 -21.65 -16.37 13.48
C PRO A 318 -22.66 -16.78 14.57
N GLY A 319 -23.57 -17.71 14.23
CA GLY A 319 -24.64 -18.19 15.11
C GLY A 319 -25.92 -17.34 15.15
N HIS A 320 -25.89 -16.09 14.68
CA HIS A 320 -27.09 -15.27 14.53
C HIS A 320 -27.95 -15.79 13.38
N VAL A 321 -29.26 -15.84 13.60
CA VAL A 321 -30.23 -16.17 12.55
C VAL A 321 -30.58 -14.89 11.82
N LEU A 322 -30.17 -14.79 10.56
CA LEU A 322 -30.54 -13.70 9.67
C LEU A 322 -31.70 -14.14 8.78
N SER A 323 -32.74 -13.31 8.72
CA SER A 323 -33.86 -13.50 7.81
C SER A 323 -33.44 -13.36 6.35
N ARG A 324 -34.29 -13.88 5.46
CA ARG A 324 -34.05 -13.75 4.01
C ARG A 324 -34.02 -12.29 3.58
N THR A 325 -34.89 -11.48 4.18
CA THR A 325 -34.99 -10.03 3.94
C THR A 325 -33.71 -9.33 4.36
N GLU A 326 -33.21 -9.58 5.58
CA GLU A 326 -31.95 -9.00 6.07
C GLU A 326 -30.75 -9.36 5.17
N ILE A 327 -30.63 -10.62 4.75
CA ILE A 327 -29.56 -11.05 3.84
C ILE A 327 -29.71 -10.36 2.48
N ALA A 328 -30.93 -10.25 1.96
CA ALA A 328 -31.21 -9.61 0.68
C ALA A 328 -30.90 -8.10 0.71
N GLU A 329 -31.24 -7.41 1.80
CA GLU A 329 -30.91 -6.01 2.04
C GLU A 329 -29.39 -5.81 2.11
N GLU A 330 -28.67 -6.65 2.86
CA GLU A 330 -27.21 -6.56 2.96
C GLU A 330 -26.52 -6.82 1.61
N LEU A 331 -26.99 -7.79 0.83
CA LEU A 331 -26.50 -8.03 -0.54
C LEU A 331 -26.76 -6.84 -1.47
N SER A 332 -27.92 -6.21 -1.33
CA SER A 332 -28.34 -5.07 -2.17
C SER A 332 -27.62 -3.78 -1.81
N SER A 333 -27.29 -3.59 -0.53
CA SER A 333 -26.56 -2.41 -0.04
C SER A 333 -25.16 -2.27 -0.65
N GLY A 334 -24.61 -3.34 -1.22
CA GLY A 334 -23.25 -3.32 -1.76
C GLY A 334 -22.17 -3.16 -0.67
N VAL A 335 -22.53 -3.13 0.61
CA VAL A 335 -21.58 -2.87 1.70
C VAL A 335 -20.79 -4.13 2.11
N VAL A 336 -21.35 -5.32 1.86
CA VAL A 336 -20.63 -6.61 2.03
C VAL A 336 -20.32 -7.25 0.66
N GLY A 337 -21.15 -6.94 -0.34
CA GLY A 337 -21.04 -7.39 -1.73
C GLY A 337 -20.56 -6.32 -2.70
N GLY A 338 -19.83 -5.30 -2.25
CA GLY A 338 -19.19 -4.26 -3.06
C GLY A 338 -19.85 -3.91 -4.40
N ARG A 339 -21.04 -3.31 -4.39
CA ARG A 339 -21.59 -2.66 -5.59
C ARG A 339 -21.40 -1.18 -5.37
N ALA A 340 -20.56 -0.55 -6.18
CA ALA A 340 -20.39 0.90 -6.11
C ALA A 340 -21.72 1.58 -6.51
N ASP A 341 -22.09 2.60 -5.75
CA ASP A 341 -23.27 3.42 -6.01
C ASP A 341 -23.24 3.93 -7.46
N GLY A 342 -24.30 3.62 -8.23
CA GLY A 342 -24.49 4.11 -9.61
C GLY A 342 -24.72 3.05 -10.69
N TRP A 343 -24.52 1.76 -10.43
CA TRP A 343 -24.74 0.69 -11.44
C TRP A 343 -25.41 -0.57 -10.86
N ALA A 344 -26.64 -0.43 -10.35
CA ALA A 344 -27.76 -1.41 -10.46
C ALA A 344 -28.89 -1.06 -9.48
N GLU A 345 -30.06 -0.73 -10.02
CA GLU A 345 -31.33 -0.52 -9.28
C GLU A 345 -32.00 -1.82 -8.80
N GLU A 346 -31.42 -3.00 -9.09
CA GLU A 346 -32.11 -4.27 -8.88
C GLU A 346 -31.85 -4.83 -7.48
N GLN A 347 -32.85 -4.67 -6.61
CA GLN A 347 -32.88 -5.24 -5.27
C GLN A 347 -32.81 -6.77 -5.35
N THR A 348 -31.92 -7.35 -4.54
CA THR A 348 -31.88 -8.80 -4.35
C THR A 348 -33.19 -9.24 -3.69
N THR A 349 -33.83 -10.28 -4.21
CA THR A 349 -35.08 -10.82 -3.65
C THR A 349 -34.79 -11.94 -2.65
N GLU A 350 -35.73 -12.20 -1.74
CA GLU A 350 -35.63 -13.37 -0.84
C GLU A 350 -35.46 -14.68 -1.61
N ARG A 351 -36.13 -14.81 -2.76
CA ARG A 351 -36.00 -16.00 -3.60
C ARG A 351 -34.58 -16.16 -4.15
N ALA A 352 -33.91 -15.07 -4.51
CA ALA A 352 -32.51 -15.09 -4.93
C ALA A 352 -31.59 -15.51 -3.79
N VAL A 353 -31.88 -15.12 -2.54
CA VAL A 353 -31.15 -15.59 -1.35
C VAL A 353 -31.29 -17.11 -1.20
N GLU A 354 -32.50 -17.66 -1.29
CA GLU A 354 -32.72 -19.10 -1.18
C GLU A 354 -31.95 -19.91 -2.23
N VAL A 355 -31.99 -19.46 -3.49
CA VAL A 355 -31.25 -20.08 -4.60
C VAL A 355 -29.75 -20.01 -4.35
N THR A 356 -29.25 -18.88 -3.86
CA THR A 356 -27.83 -18.69 -3.57
C THR A 356 -27.38 -19.58 -2.41
N VAL A 357 -28.17 -19.70 -1.35
CA VAL A 357 -27.89 -20.62 -0.23
C VAL A 357 -27.86 -22.07 -0.70
N ALA A 358 -28.83 -22.49 -1.53
CA ALA A 358 -28.82 -23.84 -2.10
C ALA A 358 -27.55 -24.11 -2.93
N ARG A 359 -27.10 -23.12 -3.71
CA ARG A 359 -25.85 -23.19 -4.48
C ARG A 359 -24.62 -23.32 -3.58
N VAL A 360 -24.54 -22.54 -2.50
CA VAL A 360 -23.44 -22.64 -1.52
C VAL A 360 -23.40 -24.04 -0.91
N ARG A 361 -24.54 -24.56 -0.45
CA ARG A 361 -24.64 -25.90 0.14
C ARG A 361 -24.19 -27.00 -0.82
N GLY A 362 -24.56 -26.90 -2.09
CA GLY A 362 -24.14 -27.86 -3.11
C GLY A 362 -22.64 -27.79 -3.41
N ALA A 363 -22.04 -26.60 -3.36
CA ALA A 363 -20.63 -26.39 -3.67
C ALA A 363 -19.68 -26.81 -2.53
N LEU A 364 -20.05 -26.59 -1.27
CA LEU A 364 -19.17 -26.85 -0.12
C LEU A 364 -19.11 -28.32 0.32
N GLU A 365 -19.88 -29.21 -0.31
CA GLU A 365 -20.02 -30.62 0.08
C GLU A 365 -20.40 -30.85 1.57
N SER A 366 -20.79 -29.77 2.27
CA SER A 366 -21.18 -29.70 3.68
C SER A 366 -22.45 -28.85 3.81
N PRO A 367 -23.61 -29.39 3.38
CA PRO A 367 -24.85 -28.60 3.26
C PRO A 367 -25.34 -28.05 4.61
N ASP A 368 -24.97 -28.70 5.70
CA ASP A 368 -25.35 -28.34 7.05
C ASP A 368 -24.52 -27.17 7.63
N LEU A 369 -23.48 -26.70 6.92
CA LEU A 369 -22.74 -25.50 7.30
C LEU A 369 -23.65 -24.28 7.43
N ILE A 370 -24.56 -24.10 6.47
CA ILE A 370 -25.63 -23.12 6.57
C ILE A 370 -26.85 -23.86 7.08
N GLN A 371 -27.34 -23.53 8.27
CA GLN A 371 -28.54 -24.11 8.85
C GLN A 371 -29.77 -23.27 8.49
N THR A 372 -30.87 -23.94 8.13
CA THR A 372 -32.17 -23.27 7.99
C THR A 372 -32.89 -23.29 9.32
N VAL A 373 -33.24 -22.13 9.84
CA VAL A 373 -34.10 -21.99 11.01
C VAL A 373 -35.52 -21.72 10.52
N TYR A 374 -36.41 -22.69 10.76
CA TYR A 374 -37.76 -22.69 10.22
C TYR A 374 -38.48 -21.36 10.47
N LYS A 375 -39.06 -20.78 9.41
CA LYS A 375 -39.72 -19.46 9.37
C LYS A 375 -38.87 -18.24 9.79
N ARG A 376 -37.60 -18.42 10.16
CA ARG A 376 -36.74 -17.34 10.66
C ARG A 376 -35.63 -16.96 9.70
N GLY A 377 -35.00 -17.91 9.01
CA GLY A 377 -33.95 -17.63 8.03
C GLY A 377 -32.77 -18.59 8.10
N TYR A 378 -31.55 -18.06 8.00
CA TYR A 378 -30.31 -18.83 7.89
C TYR A 378 -29.29 -18.40 8.95
N ARG A 379 -28.43 -19.34 9.37
CA ARG A 379 -27.25 -19.08 10.21
C ARG A 379 -26.11 -20.03 9.85
N LEU A 380 -24.88 -19.71 10.22
CA LEU A 380 -23.79 -20.69 10.22
C LEU A 380 -23.96 -21.69 11.37
N ALA A 381 -23.63 -22.95 11.12
CA ALA A 381 -23.48 -23.98 12.13
C ALA A 381 -22.24 -23.68 12.99
N LEU A 382 -22.43 -23.54 14.29
CA LEU A 382 -21.34 -23.31 15.24
C LEU A 382 -20.81 -24.63 15.81
N PRO A 383 -19.54 -24.67 16.26
CA PRO A 383 -19.02 -25.81 17.02
C PRO A 383 -19.96 -26.15 18.18
N MET A 384 -20.10 -27.45 18.48
CA MET A 384 -20.79 -27.88 19.69
C MET A 384 -19.99 -27.40 20.92
N GLN A 385 -20.67 -26.72 21.85
CA GLN A 385 -20.08 -26.27 23.12
C GLN A 385 -19.86 -27.43 24.08
#